data_AF-A0A2G5LBY2-F1
#
_entry.id   AF-A0A2G5LBY2-F1
#
_cell.length_a   1.000
_cell.length_b   1.000
_cell.length_c   1.000
_cell.angle_alpha   90.00
_cell.angle_beta   90.00
_cell.angle_gamma   90.00
#
_symmetry.space_group_name_H-M   'P 1'
#
loop_
_entity.id
_entity.type
_entity.pdbx_description
1 polymer ?
#
loop_
_entity_poly.entity_id
_entity_poly.type
_entity_poly.pdbx_seq_one_letter_code
_entity_poly.pdbx_strand_id
1 'polypeptide(L)'
;MEIDKLMTYQEVVSSLNKKKRTKHLLFGNGFSMAFDNNIFSYNALSKFIEDSGDPMVTKLFERLNTKNFELIMQQLDNFCEIADLFSDDKTLVPKIKAVTEQLKNSLIDAVKELHPEHVFKIPDEKSESCMKFLQEYISRDGLVFSTNYDLLLYWVLMRNQVKNAIDGFGRDLETDLDSGEYIPPEDFEYSELRWGKYKKEMTVFHLHGTLPIFDTGINIVKVEYDNAHYLLENVKERIDHKEYPIFVTAGNGQEKLNHIMHNKYLTHCYDQLCAIEGSLVTFGFNFGEYDYHIIDAVNKAAKMGQKVKDKLWSVYIGVYSDENLEYINEIKDKFKCKVTPYNARTANIWNNK
;
A
#
# COMPACT_ATOMS: atom_id res chain seq x y z
N MET A 1 -3.50 30.82 -11.32
CA MET A 1 -2.29 29.99 -11.18
C MET A 1 -2.05 29.24 -12.48
N GLU A 2 -0.83 28.79 -12.79
CA GLU A 2 -0.58 28.04 -14.04
C GLU A 2 -1.34 26.71 -14.05
N ILE A 3 -1.47 26.08 -12.88
CA ILE A 3 -2.27 24.88 -12.67
C ILE A 3 -3.73 25.01 -13.11
N ASP A 4 -4.32 26.21 -13.06
CA ASP A 4 -5.74 26.43 -13.45
C ASP A 4 -5.95 26.32 -14.97
N LYS A 5 -4.87 26.39 -15.76
CA LYS A 5 -4.89 26.22 -17.22
C LYS A 5 -4.70 24.76 -17.64
N LEU A 6 -4.35 23.87 -16.72
CA LEU A 6 -4.19 22.44 -17.01
C LEU A 6 -5.53 21.78 -17.25
N MET A 7 -5.50 20.62 -17.93
CA MET A 7 -6.68 19.78 -18.08
C MET A 7 -7.26 19.42 -16.72
N THR A 8 -8.58 19.42 -16.65
CA THR A 8 -9.33 18.85 -15.54
C THR A 8 -9.27 17.32 -15.57
N TYR A 9 -9.55 16.69 -14.44
CA TYR A 9 -9.65 15.23 -14.33
C TYR A 9 -10.64 14.65 -15.34
N GLN A 10 -11.82 15.28 -15.48
CA GLN A 10 -12.85 14.81 -16.42
C GLN A 10 -12.43 14.93 -17.88
N GLU A 11 -11.63 15.95 -18.23
CA GLU A 11 -11.06 16.06 -19.57
C GLU A 11 -10.01 14.98 -19.84
N VAL A 12 -9.20 14.62 -18.84
CA VAL A 12 -8.25 13.49 -18.94
C VAL A 12 -9.00 12.19 -19.21
N VAL A 13 -10.00 11.86 -18.38
CA VAL A 13 -10.83 10.67 -18.54
C VAL A 13 -11.51 10.65 -19.91
N SER A 14 -12.11 11.77 -20.32
CA SER A 14 -12.77 11.91 -21.62
C SER A 14 -11.81 11.72 -22.79
N SER A 15 -10.58 12.26 -22.69
CA SER A 15 -9.54 12.12 -23.71
C SER A 15 -9.09 10.65 -23.86
N LEU A 16 -8.91 9.96 -22.74
CA LEU A 16 -8.54 8.54 -22.72
C LEU A 16 -9.65 7.64 -23.26
N ASN A 17 -10.90 7.92 -22.91
CA ASN A 17 -12.08 7.22 -23.44
C ASN A 17 -12.20 7.38 -24.95
N LYS A 18 -12.03 8.60 -25.48
CA LYS A 18 -12.05 8.86 -26.94
C LYS A 18 -10.97 8.07 -27.68
N LYS A 19 -9.79 7.88 -27.05
CA LYS A 19 -8.68 7.11 -27.61
C LYS A 19 -8.80 5.60 -27.39
N LYS A 20 -9.87 5.12 -26.73
CA LYS A 20 -10.08 3.72 -26.34
C LYS A 20 -8.85 3.14 -25.61
N ARG A 21 -8.27 3.93 -24.69
CA ARG A 21 -7.14 3.48 -23.87
C ARG A 21 -7.65 2.88 -22.58
N THR A 22 -7.13 1.70 -22.22
CA THR A 22 -7.24 1.18 -20.85
C THR A 22 -6.59 2.19 -19.90
N LYS A 23 -7.27 2.46 -18.79
CA LYS A 23 -6.86 3.44 -17.79
C LYS A 23 -6.55 2.68 -16.51
N HIS A 24 -5.33 2.85 -16.00
CA HIS A 24 -4.93 2.36 -14.70
C HIS A 24 -4.83 3.53 -13.74
N LEU A 25 -5.01 3.28 -12.45
CA LEU A 25 -4.87 4.28 -11.40
C LEU A 25 -3.68 3.92 -10.53
N LEU A 26 -2.81 4.89 -10.26
CA LEU A 26 -1.83 4.82 -9.17
C LEU A 26 -2.15 5.94 -8.18
N PHE A 27 -2.31 5.62 -6.91
CA PHE A 27 -2.48 6.67 -5.91
C PHE A 27 -1.57 6.49 -4.69
N GLY A 28 -1.24 7.64 -4.10
CA GLY A 28 -0.37 7.77 -2.94
C GLY A 28 -1.07 8.45 -1.78
N ASN A 29 -0.30 8.81 -0.75
CA ASN A 29 -0.84 9.34 0.50
C ASN A 29 -1.72 10.59 0.29
N GLY A 30 -1.53 11.34 -0.80
CA GLY A 30 -2.44 12.43 -1.17
C GLY A 30 -3.89 11.99 -1.41
N PHE A 31 -4.16 10.71 -1.68
CA PHE A 31 -5.51 10.12 -1.67
C PHE A 31 -6.17 10.27 -0.30
N SER A 32 -5.46 9.88 0.76
CA SER A 32 -5.96 9.89 2.14
C SER A 32 -5.90 11.30 2.75
N MET A 33 -4.87 12.09 2.44
CA MET A 33 -4.84 13.50 2.82
C MET A 33 -5.95 14.32 2.17
N ALA A 34 -6.38 13.95 0.95
CA ALA A 34 -7.53 14.59 0.31
C ALA A 34 -8.83 14.28 1.05
N PHE A 35 -8.90 13.19 1.83
CA PHE A 35 -10.04 12.92 2.70
C PHE A 35 -9.97 13.79 3.96
N ASP A 36 -8.84 13.75 4.66
CA ASP A 36 -8.54 14.57 5.84
C ASP A 36 -7.02 14.71 6.02
N ASN A 37 -6.51 15.94 5.87
CA ASN A 37 -5.08 16.26 5.99
C ASN A 37 -4.61 16.42 7.45
N ASN A 38 -5.51 16.41 8.43
CA ASN A 38 -5.16 16.43 9.84
C ASN A 38 -4.88 15.02 10.37
N ILE A 39 -5.58 14.03 9.80
CA ILE A 39 -5.46 12.62 10.18
C ILE A 39 -4.34 11.95 9.39
N PHE A 40 -4.31 12.13 8.07
CA PHE A 40 -3.32 11.48 7.21
C PHE A 40 -2.16 12.44 6.90
N SER A 41 -0.93 12.00 7.10
CA SER A 41 0.27 12.75 6.68
C SER A 41 1.31 11.85 6.02
N TYR A 42 2.10 12.41 5.09
CA TYR A 42 3.11 11.69 4.31
C TYR A 42 4.15 10.95 5.16
N ASN A 43 4.40 11.44 6.36
CA ASN A 43 5.50 11.01 7.20
C ASN A 43 5.01 10.43 8.53
N ALA A 44 3.74 10.13 8.72
CA ALA A 44 3.24 9.84 10.06
C ALA A 44 4.03 8.73 10.79
N LEU A 45 4.46 7.68 10.08
CA LEU A 45 5.31 6.64 10.67
C LEU A 45 6.81 7.04 10.79
N SER A 46 7.35 7.85 9.87
CA SER A 46 8.74 8.36 9.99
C SER A 46 8.85 9.39 11.10
N LYS A 47 7.91 10.34 11.12
CA LYS A 47 7.69 11.32 12.17
C LYS A 47 7.44 10.62 13.49
N PHE A 48 6.72 9.50 13.51
CA PHE A 48 6.59 8.67 14.71
C PHE A 48 7.95 8.11 15.20
N ILE A 49 8.79 7.57 14.32
CA ILE A 49 10.14 7.10 14.71
C ILE A 49 10.97 8.26 15.28
N GLU A 50 10.91 9.42 14.63
CA GLU A 50 11.61 10.65 15.03
C GLU A 50 11.06 11.25 16.35
N ASP A 51 9.73 11.23 16.54
CA ASP A 51 9.02 11.78 17.70
C ASP A 51 8.92 10.80 18.88
N SER A 52 9.24 9.50 18.67
CA SER A 52 9.29 8.48 19.74
C SER A 52 10.19 8.91 20.90
N GLY A 53 11.14 9.81 20.64
CA GLY A 53 11.97 10.46 21.65
C GLY A 53 12.98 9.52 22.31
N ASP A 54 13.02 8.24 21.93
CA ASP A 54 13.94 7.26 22.48
C ASP A 54 15.27 7.26 21.71
N PRO A 55 16.38 7.65 22.35
CA PRO A 55 17.69 7.70 21.70
C PRO A 55 18.17 6.33 21.24
N MET A 56 17.72 5.22 21.84
CA MET A 56 18.09 3.87 21.45
C MET A 56 17.35 3.43 20.19
N VAL A 57 16.04 3.71 20.09
CA VAL A 57 15.25 3.43 18.89
C VAL A 57 15.81 4.21 17.71
N THR A 58 16.03 5.51 17.87
CA THR A 58 16.60 6.36 16.82
C THR A 58 17.96 5.84 16.35
N LYS A 59 18.86 5.51 17.30
CA LYS A 59 20.17 4.92 16.98
C LYS A 59 20.06 3.56 16.31
N LEU A 60 19.05 2.74 16.63
CA LEU A 60 18.87 1.43 16.02
C LEU A 60 18.57 1.58 14.53
N PHE A 61 17.62 2.44 14.17
CA PHE A 61 17.28 2.71 12.76
C PHE A 61 18.45 3.34 12.00
N GLU A 62 19.18 4.28 12.61
CA GLU A 62 20.39 4.87 12.02
C GLU A 62 21.49 3.83 11.78
N ARG A 63 21.71 2.90 12.73
CA ARG A 63 22.78 1.90 12.66
C ARG A 63 22.47 0.76 11.72
N LEU A 64 21.21 0.31 11.67
CA LEU A 64 20.78 -0.78 10.79
C LEU A 64 20.63 -0.32 9.34
N ASN A 65 20.69 1.00 9.09
CA ASN A 65 20.55 1.61 7.76
C ASN A 65 19.35 1.02 6.99
N THR A 66 18.24 0.84 7.70
CA THR A 66 17.00 0.32 7.16
C THR A 66 15.85 0.93 7.94
N LYS A 67 14.75 1.20 7.26
CA LYS A 67 13.49 1.60 7.87
C LYS A 67 12.43 0.52 7.75
N ASN A 68 12.81 -0.65 7.22
CA ASN A 68 11.93 -1.81 7.16
C ASN A 68 11.67 -2.32 8.58
N PHE A 69 10.47 -2.05 9.10
CA PHE A 69 10.07 -2.42 10.45
C PHE A 69 10.09 -3.94 10.65
N GLU A 70 9.54 -4.71 9.71
CA GLU A 70 9.53 -6.17 9.76
C GLU A 70 10.94 -6.72 9.93
N LEU A 71 11.88 -6.26 9.09
CA LEU A 71 13.28 -6.71 9.13
C LEU A 71 13.94 -6.38 10.47
N ILE A 72 13.72 -5.18 11.01
CA ILE A 72 14.29 -4.76 12.29
C ILE A 72 13.76 -5.65 13.42
N MET A 73 12.45 -5.89 13.45
CA MET A 73 11.83 -6.71 14.46
C MET A 73 12.32 -8.16 14.40
N GLN A 74 12.39 -8.75 13.20
CA GLN A 74 12.96 -10.09 12.99
C GLN A 74 14.44 -10.16 13.44
N GLN A 75 15.24 -9.13 13.14
CA GLN A 75 16.64 -9.07 13.57
C GLN A 75 16.78 -8.97 15.09
N LEU A 76 15.93 -8.19 15.76
CA LEU A 76 15.91 -8.08 17.22
C LEU A 76 15.48 -9.40 17.87
N ASP A 77 14.44 -10.03 17.34
CA ASP A 77 13.96 -11.34 17.81
C ASP A 77 15.06 -12.41 17.67
N ASN A 78 15.67 -12.53 16.48
CA ASN A 78 16.77 -13.47 16.23
C ASN A 78 17.99 -13.18 17.13
N PHE A 79 18.35 -11.91 17.29
CA PHE A 79 19.46 -11.53 18.16
C PHE A 79 19.17 -11.84 19.63
N CYS A 80 17.93 -11.68 20.07
CA CYS A 80 17.50 -12.04 21.42
C CYS A 80 17.67 -13.54 21.68
N GLU A 81 17.25 -14.39 20.74
CA GLU A 81 17.40 -15.85 20.83
C GLU A 81 18.87 -16.27 20.86
N ILE A 82 19.71 -15.68 20.00
CA ILE A 82 21.15 -15.96 19.99
C ILE A 82 21.82 -15.46 21.28
N ALA A 83 21.49 -14.25 21.73
CA ALA A 83 22.06 -13.67 22.94
C ALA A 83 21.73 -14.50 24.19
N ASP A 84 20.53 -15.07 24.27
CA ASP A 84 20.13 -15.95 25.39
C ASP A 84 20.99 -17.21 25.50
N LEU A 85 21.56 -17.68 24.38
CA LEU A 85 22.44 -18.85 24.33
C LEU A 85 23.91 -18.53 24.59
N PHE A 86 24.40 -17.38 24.11
CA PHE A 86 25.84 -17.09 24.05
C PHE A 86 26.31 -15.97 24.98
N SER A 87 25.41 -15.20 25.58
CA SER A 87 25.77 -14.07 26.43
C SER A 87 25.74 -14.43 27.91
N ASP A 88 26.87 -14.23 28.61
CA ASP A 88 26.92 -14.29 30.07
C ASP A 88 26.29 -13.04 30.74
N ASP A 89 26.02 -11.98 29.96
CA ASP A 89 25.36 -10.76 30.44
C ASP A 89 23.85 -10.96 30.57
N LYS A 90 23.40 -11.18 31.81
CA LYS A 90 21.99 -11.34 32.18
C LYS A 90 21.13 -10.09 31.93
N THR A 91 21.74 -8.93 31.65
CA THR A 91 21.02 -7.66 31.40
C THR A 91 20.76 -7.41 29.92
N LEU A 92 21.50 -8.08 29.03
CA LEU A 92 21.41 -7.87 27.58
C LEU A 92 20.05 -8.29 27.02
N VAL A 93 19.63 -9.53 27.28
CA VAL A 93 18.35 -10.07 26.80
C VAL A 93 17.14 -9.25 27.30
N PRO A 94 17.01 -8.91 28.60
CA PRO A 94 15.96 -8.02 29.09
C PRO A 94 15.94 -6.66 28.39
N LYS A 95 17.12 -6.09 28.11
CA LYS A 95 17.23 -4.79 27.43
C LYS A 95 16.74 -4.87 25.98
N ILE A 96 17.10 -5.91 25.24
CA ILE A 96 16.61 -6.14 23.87
C ILE A 96 15.09 -6.32 23.86
N LYS A 97 14.55 -7.13 24.77
CA LYS A 97 13.10 -7.33 24.89
C LYS A 97 12.37 -6.03 25.19
N ALA A 98 12.88 -5.20 26.11
CA ALA A 98 12.28 -3.91 26.42
C ALA A 98 12.21 -2.97 25.19
N VAL A 99 13.27 -2.92 24.40
CA VAL A 99 13.31 -2.11 23.15
C VAL A 99 12.34 -2.66 22.11
N THR A 100 12.29 -3.98 21.97
CA THR A 100 11.39 -4.68 21.03
C THR A 100 9.93 -4.40 21.38
N GLU A 101 9.56 -4.53 22.66
CA GLU A 101 8.21 -4.22 23.13
C GLU A 101 7.88 -2.73 23.00
N GLN A 102 8.84 -1.85 23.24
CA GLN A 102 8.67 -0.42 23.01
C GLN A 102 8.38 -0.13 21.54
N LEU A 103 9.11 -0.74 20.60
CA LEU A 103 8.90 -0.62 19.16
C LEU A 103 7.54 -1.17 18.70
N LYS A 104 7.06 -2.26 19.29
CA LYS A 104 5.72 -2.81 19.03
C LYS A 104 4.62 -1.85 19.47
N ASN A 105 4.66 -1.42 20.74
CA ASN A 105 3.67 -0.50 21.29
C ASN A 105 3.65 0.82 20.51
N SER A 106 4.83 1.31 20.20
CA SER A 106 5.08 2.43 19.30
C SER A 106 4.36 2.31 17.95
N LEU A 107 4.51 1.18 17.25
CA LEU A 107 3.79 0.94 16.00
C LEU A 107 2.27 0.88 16.20
N ILE A 108 1.81 0.18 17.24
CA ILE A 108 0.38 0.04 17.55
C ILE A 108 -0.26 1.41 17.82
N ASP A 109 0.39 2.25 18.61
CA ASP A 109 -0.09 3.59 18.96
C ASP A 109 -0.11 4.50 17.73
N ALA A 110 0.95 4.47 16.90
CA ALA A 110 1.00 5.21 15.63
C ALA A 110 -0.14 4.81 14.69
N VAL A 111 -0.41 3.51 14.60
CA VAL A 111 -1.49 2.96 13.81
C VAL A 111 -2.85 3.45 14.32
N LYS A 112 -3.07 3.47 15.64
CA LYS A 112 -4.31 3.96 16.26
C LYS A 112 -4.54 5.46 16.08
N GLU A 113 -3.50 6.27 16.22
CA GLU A 113 -3.59 7.72 16.04
C GLU A 113 -3.93 8.08 14.59
N LEU A 114 -3.33 7.37 13.62
CA LEU A 114 -3.56 7.59 12.20
C LEU A 114 -4.90 7.08 11.68
N HIS A 115 -5.47 6.09 12.36
CA HIS A 115 -6.66 5.40 11.92
C HIS A 115 -7.68 5.41 13.06
N PRO A 116 -8.45 6.50 13.21
CA PRO A 116 -9.50 6.53 14.22
C PRO A 116 -10.40 5.29 14.04
N GLU A 117 -10.68 4.59 15.13
CA GLU A 117 -11.25 3.22 15.23
C GLU A 117 -12.51 2.89 14.40
N HIS A 118 -13.09 3.85 13.67
CA HIS A 118 -14.42 3.70 13.11
C HIS A 118 -14.41 3.75 11.58
N VAL A 119 -14.69 2.59 10.98
CA VAL A 119 -15.26 2.46 9.63
C VAL A 119 -16.48 3.38 9.43
N PHE A 120 -17.18 3.69 10.52
CA PHE A 120 -18.35 4.58 10.56
C PHE A 120 -18.03 6.07 10.54
N LYS A 121 -16.77 6.49 10.68
CA LYS A 121 -16.41 7.93 10.63
C LYS A 121 -16.40 8.50 9.22
N ILE A 122 -16.28 7.66 8.18
CA ILE A 122 -16.40 8.12 6.79
C ILE A 122 -17.90 8.37 6.50
N PRO A 123 -18.31 9.59 6.09
CA PRO A 123 -19.68 9.82 5.67
C PRO A 123 -20.02 9.00 4.41
N ASP A 124 -21.24 8.46 4.32
CA ASP A 124 -21.67 7.64 3.17
C ASP A 124 -21.43 8.35 1.84
N GLU A 125 -21.78 9.64 1.75
CA GLU A 125 -21.59 10.45 0.53
C GLU A 125 -20.12 10.50 0.08
N LYS A 126 -19.17 10.59 1.03
CA LYS A 126 -17.73 10.61 0.71
C LYS A 126 -17.27 9.24 0.22
N SER A 127 -17.72 8.18 0.88
CA SER A 127 -17.43 6.80 0.51
C SER A 127 -17.95 6.46 -0.89
N GLU A 128 -19.20 6.83 -1.20
CA GLU A 128 -19.81 6.64 -2.51
C GLU A 128 -19.11 7.44 -3.61
N SER A 129 -18.72 8.69 -3.31
CA SER A 129 -17.95 9.52 -4.24
C SER A 129 -16.62 8.87 -4.60
N CYS A 130 -15.90 8.37 -3.60
CA CYS A 130 -14.62 7.69 -3.81
C CYS A 130 -14.80 6.38 -4.58
N MET A 131 -15.84 5.61 -4.26
CA MET A 131 -16.21 4.42 -5.02
C MET A 131 -16.47 4.75 -6.50
N LYS A 132 -17.21 5.82 -6.82
CA LYS A 132 -17.44 6.23 -8.22
C LYS A 132 -16.13 6.55 -8.94
N PHE A 133 -15.19 7.19 -8.24
CA PHE A 133 -13.86 7.46 -8.76
C PHE A 133 -13.09 6.16 -9.05
N LEU A 134 -13.07 5.19 -8.12
CA LEU A 134 -12.41 3.90 -8.31
C LEU A 134 -13.04 3.08 -9.44
N GLN A 135 -14.37 3.11 -9.56
CA GLN A 135 -15.11 2.36 -10.59
C GLN A 135 -14.81 2.80 -12.02
N GLU A 136 -14.38 4.05 -12.25
CA GLU A 136 -13.94 4.50 -13.58
C GLU A 136 -12.73 3.68 -14.11
N TYR A 137 -12.00 3.03 -13.20
CA TYR A 137 -10.86 2.17 -13.52
C TYR A 137 -11.24 0.69 -13.45
N ILE A 138 -11.71 0.23 -12.28
CA ILE A 138 -11.92 -1.21 -12.01
C ILE A 138 -12.99 -1.81 -12.94
N SER A 139 -14.06 -1.07 -13.27
CA SER A 139 -15.10 -1.57 -14.20
C SER A 139 -14.71 -1.55 -15.68
N ARG A 140 -13.51 -1.07 -16.03
CA ARG A 140 -13.07 -0.82 -17.42
C ARG A 140 -11.73 -1.49 -17.74
N ASP A 141 -11.54 -2.69 -17.21
CA ASP A 141 -10.32 -3.51 -17.32
C ASP A 141 -9.06 -2.80 -16.79
N GLY A 142 -9.26 -1.74 -16.01
CA GLY A 142 -8.20 -0.99 -15.35
C GLY A 142 -7.76 -1.67 -14.06
N LEU A 143 -6.52 -1.39 -13.69
CA LEU A 143 -5.91 -1.86 -12.45
C LEU A 143 -5.68 -0.65 -11.54
N VAL A 144 -5.89 -0.84 -10.24
CA VAL A 144 -5.71 0.17 -9.20
C VAL A 144 -4.51 -0.21 -8.35
N PHE A 145 -3.52 0.66 -8.34
CA PHE A 145 -2.30 0.53 -7.56
C PHE A 145 -2.30 1.57 -6.44
N SER A 146 -1.99 1.14 -5.23
CA SER A 146 -1.85 2.01 -4.06
C SER A 146 -0.45 1.89 -3.49
N THR A 147 0.13 3.02 -3.09
CA THR A 147 1.32 3.08 -2.23
C THR A 147 0.97 3.43 -0.79
N ASN A 148 -0.32 3.43 -0.43
CA ASN A 148 -0.78 3.82 0.90
C ASN A 148 -0.75 2.62 1.83
N TYR A 149 -0.21 2.85 3.02
CA TYR A 149 -0.21 1.89 4.11
C TYR A 149 -1.52 1.91 4.91
N ASP A 150 -2.34 2.94 4.74
CA ASP A 150 -3.57 3.14 5.51
C ASP A 150 -4.72 2.20 5.13
N LEU A 151 -5.76 2.22 5.97
CA LEU A 151 -6.96 1.40 5.86
C LEU A 151 -8.06 1.99 4.97
N LEU A 152 -7.88 3.21 4.45
CA LEU A 152 -8.97 3.96 3.83
C LEU A 152 -9.49 3.29 2.55
N LEU A 153 -8.58 2.79 1.70
CA LEU A 153 -8.97 2.05 0.50
C LEU A 153 -9.75 0.79 0.87
N TYR A 154 -9.23 -0.01 1.82
CA TYR A 154 -9.87 -1.24 2.26
C TYR A 154 -11.31 -0.97 2.75
N TRP A 155 -11.49 0.08 3.55
CA TRP A 155 -12.80 0.49 4.06
C TRP A 155 -13.77 0.90 2.95
N VAL A 156 -13.33 1.71 1.98
CA VAL A 156 -14.18 2.11 0.85
C VAL A 156 -14.62 0.89 0.04
N LEU A 157 -13.71 -0.04 -0.26
CA LEU A 157 -14.02 -1.24 -1.04
C LEU A 157 -15.00 -2.17 -0.30
N MET A 158 -14.75 -2.41 1.00
CA MET A 158 -15.59 -3.25 1.84
C MET A 158 -17.00 -2.68 2.03
N ARG A 159 -17.12 -1.40 2.41
CA ARG A 159 -18.42 -0.77 2.70
C ARG A 159 -19.34 -0.71 1.48
N ASN A 160 -18.76 -0.51 0.30
CA ASN A 160 -19.52 -0.43 -0.96
C ASN A 160 -19.70 -1.80 -1.63
N GLN A 161 -19.23 -2.90 -1.02
CA GLN A 161 -19.33 -4.27 -1.56
C GLN A 161 -18.88 -4.37 -3.02
N VAL A 162 -17.72 -3.79 -3.32
CA VAL A 162 -17.21 -3.65 -4.69
C VAL A 162 -16.75 -5.02 -5.22
N LYS A 163 -17.66 -5.74 -5.90
CA LYS A 163 -17.42 -7.14 -6.35
C LYS A 163 -16.22 -7.31 -7.29
N ASN A 164 -15.90 -6.28 -8.07
CA ASN A 164 -14.80 -6.30 -9.03
C ASN A 164 -13.46 -5.82 -8.42
N ALA A 165 -13.44 -5.42 -7.14
CA ALA A 165 -12.20 -5.11 -6.43
C ALA A 165 -11.63 -6.38 -5.81
N ILE A 166 -10.66 -6.98 -6.51
CA ILE A 166 -10.04 -8.25 -6.13
C ILE A 166 -8.58 -7.97 -5.79
N ASP A 167 -8.16 -8.34 -4.59
CA ASP A 167 -6.79 -8.14 -4.08
C ASP A 167 -6.01 -9.47 -3.98
N GLY A 168 -6.58 -10.56 -4.50
CA GLY A 168 -5.90 -11.85 -4.64
C GLY A 168 -5.96 -12.76 -3.41
N PHE A 169 -6.55 -12.29 -2.31
CA PHE A 169 -6.72 -13.04 -1.08
C PHE A 169 -8.00 -13.89 -1.10
N GLY A 170 -7.90 -15.13 -0.65
CA GLY A 170 -9.03 -16.03 -0.51
C GLY A 170 -8.76 -17.10 0.54
N ARG A 171 -9.80 -17.86 0.87
CA ARG A 171 -9.71 -18.99 1.80
C ARG A 171 -9.65 -20.31 1.02
N ASP A 172 -8.70 -21.16 1.36
CA ASP A 172 -8.57 -22.50 0.80
C ASP A 172 -9.32 -23.50 1.68
N LEU A 173 -9.93 -24.52 1.06
CA LEU A 173 -10.55 -25.61 1.81
C LEU A 173 -9.43 -26.47 2.42
N GLU A 174 -9.42 -26.62 3.73
CA GLU A 174 -8.43 -27.42 4.45
C GLU A 174 -8.97 -28.81 4.85
N THR A 175 -10.30 -28.99 4.80
CA THR A 175 -10.93 -30.30 4.96
C THR A 175 -10.50 -31.28 3.87
N ASP A 176 -9.99 -32.45 4.29
CA ASP A 176 -9.66 -33.56 3.39
C ASP A 176 -10.91 -34.33 2.95
N LEU A 177 -11.46 -33.93 1.81
CA LEU A 177 -12.61 -34.59 1.20
C LEU A 177 -12.26 -35.93 0.53
N ASP A 178 -10.98 -36.24 0.36
CA ASP A 178 -10.51 -37.48 -0.28
C ASP A 178 -10.28 -38.62 0.75
N SER A 179 -10.47 -38.33 2.04
CA SER A 179 -10.35 -39.27 3.17
C SER A 179 -11.34 -40.46 3.12
N GLY A 180 -12.38 -40.36 2.28
CA GLY A 180 -13.42 -41.37 2.15
C GLY A 180 -14.53 -41.30 3.21
N GLU A 181 -14.40 -40.37 4.17
CA GLU A 181 -15.45 -40.03 5.13
C GLU A 181 -16.36 -38.94 4.53
N TYR A 182 -17.67 -39.10 4.67
CA TYR A 182 -18.60 -38.03 4.28
C TYR A 182 -18.55 -36.93 5.33
N ILE A 183 -17.99 -35.79 4.96
CA ILE A 183 -17.99 -34.58 5.77
C ILE A 183 -19.05 -33.64 5.19
N PRO A 184 -20.06 -33.24 5.96
CA PRO A 184 -21.09 -32.35 5.46
C PRO A 184 -20.52 -30.93 5.24
N PRO A 185 -21.02 -30.15 4.26
CA PRO A 185 -20.46 -28.84 3.90
C PRO A 185 -20.40 -27.82 5.05
N GLU A 186 -21.26 -27.93 6.04
CA GLU A 186 -21.26 -27.11 7.26
C GLU A 186 -20.04 -27.32 8.15
N ASP A 187 -19.39 -28.48 8.05
CA ASP A 187 -18.19 -28.84 8.82
C ASP A 187 -16.90 -28.60 8.01
N PHE A 188 -16.99 -27.91 6.87
CA PHE A 188 -15.82 -27.56 6.08
C PHE A 188 -14.97 -26.51 6.78
N GLU A 189 -13.74 -26.88 7.07
CA GLU A 189 -12.69 -26.03 7.59
C GLU A 189 -11.99 -25.30 6.44
N TYR A 190 -11.80 -24.01 6.63
CA TYR A 190 -11.16 -23.14 5.66
C TYR A 190 -9.98 -22.43 6.29
N SER A 191 -8.93 -22.25 5.51
CA SER A 191 -7.79 -21.44 5.91
C SER A 191 -8.21 -20.01 6.23
N GLU A 192 -7.33 -19.28 6.92
CA GLU A 192 -7.35 -17.81 6.90
C GLU A 192 -7.28 -17.24 5.47
N LEU A 193 -7.49 -15.93 5.31
CA LEU A 193 -7.35 -15.26 4.02
C LEU A 193 -5.89 -15.24 3.57
N ARG A 194 -5.51 -16.19 2.72
CA ARG A 194 -4.17 -16.31 2.14
C ARG A 194 -4.13 -15.69 0.75
N TRP A 195 -3.04 -14.99 0.45
CA TRP A 195 -2.79 -14.47 -0.88
C TRP A 195 -2.40 -15.59 -1.84
N GLY A 196 -3.05 -15.64 -3.01
CA GLY A 196 -2.67 -16.55 -4.08
C GLY A 196 -3.88 -17.12 -4.82
N LYS A 197 -4.96 -17.41 -4.10
CA LYS A 197 -6.17 -18.05 -4.66
C LYS A 197 -6.77 -17.27 -5.83
N TYR A 198 -6.87 -15.94 -5.70
CA TYR A 198 -7.44 -15.06 -6.73
C TYR A 198 -6.38 -14.17 -7.39
N LYS A 199 -5.12 -14.62 -7.42
CA LYS A 199 -3.99 -13.83 -7.91
C LYS A 199 -4.15 -13.40 -9.37
N LYS A 200 -4.80 -14.21 -10.21
CA LYS A 200 -4.96 -13.94 -11.65
C LYS A 200 -6.07 -12.93 -11.93
N GLU A 201 -7.03 -12.80 -11.02
CA GLU A 201 -8.19 -11.93 -11.12
C GLU A 201 -7.97 -10.58 -10.41
N MET A 202 -6.77 -10.33 -9.86
CA MET A 202 -6.46 -9.12 -9.12
C MET A 202 -6.69 -7.85 -9.94
N THR A 203 -7.39 -6.89 -9.34
CA THR A 203 -7.62 -5.54 -9.87
C THR A 203 -7.10 -4.45 -8.93
N VAL A 204 -6.83 -4.80 -7.66
CA VAL A 204 -6.31 -3.90 -6.63
C VAL A 204 -4.96 -4.42 -6.14
N PHE A 205 -3.97 -3.53 -6.10
CA PHE A 205 -2.57 -3.87 -5.78
C PHE A 205 -2.00 -2.88 -4.77
N HIS A 206 -1.48 -3.37 -3.65
CA HIS A 206 -0.81 -2.55 -2.64
C HIS A 206 0.71 -2.64 -2.85
N LEU A 207 1.26 -1.74 -3.68
CA LEU A 207 2.67 -1.73 -4.09
C LEU A 207 3.64 -1.61 -2.92
N HIS A 208 3.24 -0.88 -1.88
CA HIS A 208 4.00 -0.67 -0.66
C HIS A 208 3.35 -1.40 0.52
N GLY A 209 2.50 -2.40 0.27
CA GLY A 209 1.76 -3.10 1.32
C GLY A 209 0.70 -2.22 1.98
N THR A 210 0.08 -2.74 3.03
CA THR A 210 -0.94 -2.04 3.83
C THR A 210 -1.10 -2.75 5.17
N LEU A 211 -1.57 -2.02 6.17
CA LEU A 211 -1.69 -2.49 7.55
C LEU A 211 -2.37 -3.86 7.74
N PRO A 212 -3.42 -4.25 6.97
CA PRO A 212 -4.06 -5.56 7.13
C PRO A 212 -3.28 -6.74 6.55
N ILE A 213 -2.19 -6.51 5.82
CA ILE A 213 -1.45 -7.58 5.12
C ILE A 213 -0.22 -7.96 5.93
N PHE A 214 -0.03 -9.24 6.22
CA PHE A 214 1.04 -9.76 7.08
C PHE A 214 1.84 -10.86 6.37
N ASP A 215 3.12 -10.95 6.71
CA ASP A 215 3.98 -12.07 6.32
C ASP A 215 4.09 -13.07 7.49
N THR A 216 3.66 -14.30 7.25
CA THR A 216 3.80 -15.42 8.21
C THR A 216 5.03 -16.29 7.90
N GLY A 217 5.90 -15.83 6.98
CA GLY A 217 7.04 -16.57 6.45
C GLY A 217 6.65 -17.54 5.34
N ILE A 218 5.64 -18.37 5.56
CA ILE A 218 5.13 -19.31 4.55
C ILE A 218 4.07 -18.65 3.67
N ASN A 219 3.12 -17.94 4.29
CA ASN A 219 1.96 -17.34 3.63
C ASN A 219 1.95 -15.82 3.78
N ILE A 220 1.41 -15.13 2.77
CA ILE A 220 0.97 -13.74 2.95
C ILE A 220 -0.50 -13.81 3.31
N VAL A 221 -0.89 -13.18 4.40
CA VAL A 221 -2.23 -13.29 4.98
C VAL A 221 -2.84 -11.91 5.13
N LYS A 222 -4.16 -11.81 5.00
CA LYS A 222 -4.90 -10.56 5.18
C LYS A 222 -5.82 -10.68 6.38
N VAL A 223 -5.66 -9.77 7.32
CA VAL A 223 -6.57 -9.63 8.46
C VAL A 223 -7.88 -9.04 7.98
N GLU A 224 -8.98 -9.60 8.47
CA GLU A 224 -10.33 -9.10 8.20
C GLU A 224 -11.03 -8.67 9.49
N TYR A 225 -12.18 -8.01 9.31
CA TYR A 225 -13.11 -7.80 10.40
C TYR A 225 -13.76 -9.13 10.75
N ASP A 226 -13.76 -9.50 12.04
CA ASP A 226 -14.59 -10.58 12.54
C ASP A 226 -15.69 -10.01 13.47
N ASN A 227 -16.60 -10.87 13.91
CA ASN A 227 -17.71 -10.48 14.78
C ASN A 227 -17.29 -10.23 16.24
N ALA A 228 -16.04 -10.52 16.61
CA ALA A 228 -15.53 -10.47 17.97
C ALA A 228 -14.61 -9.27 18.24
N HIS A 229 -13.88 -8.80 17.23
CA HIS A 229 -12.82 -7.80 17.36
C HIS A 229 -12.80 -6.82 16.19
N TYR A 230 -12.37 -5.59 16.49
CA TYR A 230 -12.10 -4.60 15.45
C TYR A 230 -10.82 -4.98 14.67
N LEU A 231 -10.73 -4.60 13.39
CA LEU A 231 -9.56 -4.87 12.55
C LEU A 231 -8.22 -4.47 13.20
N LEU A 232 -8.20 -3.35 13.94
CA LEU A 232 -7.01 -2.88 14.65
C LEU A 232 -6.63 -3.77 15.84
N GLU A 233 -7.60 -4.41 16.49
CA GLU A 233 -7.34 -5.36 17.56
C GLU A 233 -6.72 -6.64 17.00
N ASN A 234 -7.25 -7.15 15.88
CA ASN A 234 -6.68 -8.30 15.18
C ASN A 234 -5.26 -8.01 14.66
N VAL A 235 -5.01 -6.80 14.17
CA VAL A 235 -3.65 -6.34 13.80
C VAL A 235 -2.73 -6.33 15.02
N LYS A 236 -3.22 -5.85 16.17
CA LYS A 236 -2.45 -5.83 17.41
C LYS A 236 -2.10 -7.24 17.89
N GLU A 237 -3.06 -8.14 17.90
CA GLU A 237 -2.85 -9.53 18.32
C GLU A 237 -1.78 -10.23 17.49
N ARG A 238 -1.77 -10.00 16.17
CA ARG A 238 -0.72 -10.52 15.28
C ARG A 238 0.66 -9.95 15.61
N ILE A 239 0.76 -8.63 15.84
CA ILE A 239 2.01 -7.99 16.27
C ILE A 239 2.51 -8.59 17.60
N ASP A 240 1.60 -8.87 18.53
CA ASP A 240 1.92 -9.51 19.81
C ASP A 240 2.45 -10.95 19.60
N HIS A 241 1.95 -11.67 18.58
CA HIS A 241 2.44 -12.98 18.14
C HIS A 241 3.70 -12.94 17.26
N LYS A 242 4.38 -11.79 17.15
CA LYS A 242 5.56 -11.57 16.30
C LYS A 242 5.29 -11.71 14.80
N GLU A 243 4.05 -11.52 14.38
CA GLU A 243 3.68 -11.36 12.98
C GLU A 243 3.58 -9.88 12.65
N TYR A 244 4.37 -9.41 11.70
CA TYR A 244 4.45 -7.98 11.41
C TYR A 244 3.74 -7.63 10.10
N PRO A 245 3.04 -6.48 10.05
CA PRO A 245 2.39 -6.03 8.84
C PRO A 245 3.42 -5.69 7.76
N ILE A 246 3.10 -6.03 6.52
CA ILE A 246 3.89 -5.73 5.34
C ILE A 246 3.54 -4.32 4.90
N PHE A 247 4.44 -3.38 5.14
CA PHE A 247 4.42 -2.11 4.44
C PHE A 247 5.83 -1.55 4.20
N VAL A 248 6.01 -0.91 3.05
CA VAL A 248 7.26 -0.26 2.65
C VAL A 248 7.22 1.18 3.17
N THR A 249 8.03 1.44 4.18
CA THR A 249 8.14 2.74 4.85
C THR A 249 9.13 3.67 4.13
N ALA A 250 9.46 4.79 4.79
CA ALA A 250 10.48 5.73 4.33
C ALA A 250 11.83 5.03 4.05
N GLY A 251 12.75 5.73 3.40
CA GLY A 251 14.01 5.17 2.91
C GLY A 251 14.22 5.56 1.45
N ASN A 252 15.41 5.33 0.93
CA ASN A 252 15.66 5.64 -0.48
C ASN A 252 14.99 4.59 -1.40
N GLY A 253 14.85 4.90 -2.69
CA GLY A 253 14.15 4.01 -3.62
C GLY A 253 14.78 2.61 -3.77
N GLN A 254 16.06 2.42 -3.43
CA GLN A 254 16.74 1.12 -3.52
C GLN A 254 16.36 0.25 -2.33
N GLU A 255 16.32 0.85 -1.13
CA GLU A 255 15.83 0.17 0.08
C GLU A 255 14.38 -0.25 -0.10
N LYS A 256 13.54 0.64 -0.64
CA LYS A 256 12.14 0.33 -0.97
C LYS A 256 12.03 -0.80 -1.98
N LEU A 257 12.82 -0.74 -3.07
CA LEU A 257 12.81 -1.79 -4.09
C LEU A 257 13.32 -3.12 -3.55
N ASN A 258 14.37 -3.12 -2.73
CA ASN A 258 14.87 -4.32 -2.06
C ASN A 258 13.79 -4.94 -1.19
N HIS A 259 13.08 -4.16 -0.38
CA HIS A 259 11.96 -4.66 0.42
C HIS A 259 10.88 -5.29 -0.47
N ILE A 260 10.46 -4.59 -1.53
CA ILE A 260 9.47 -5.10 -2.50
C ILE A 260 9.90 -6.46 -3.07
N MET A 261 11.16 -6.60 -3.47
CA MET A 261 11.69 -7.80 -4.12
C MET A 261 11.87 -9.00 -3.18
N HIS A 262 11.91 -8.79 -1.86
CA HIS A 262 12.02 -9.87 -0.87
C HIS A 262 10.65 -10.34 -0.35
N ASN A 263 9.56 -9.67 -0.71
CA ASN A 263 8.20 -10.09 -0.36
C ASN A 263 7.42 -10.55 -1.61
N LYS A 264 6.89 -11.78 -1.57
CA LYS A 264 6.23 -12.41 -2.72
C LYS A 264 4.99 -11.67 -3.22
N TYR A 265 4.24 -11.03 -2.32
CA TYR A 265 3.07 -10.22 -2.67
C TYR A 265 3.49 -8.89 -3.29
N LEU A 266 4.40 -8.15 -2.65
CA LEU A 266 4.88 -6.86 -3.15
C LEU A 266 5.57 -6.99 -4.51
N THR A 267 6.39 -8.04 -4.69
CA THR A 267 7.03 -8.35 -5.98
C THR A 267 5.96 -8.52 -7.06
N HIS A 268 4.89 -9.26 -6.79
CA HIS A 268 3.81 -9.43 -7.75
C HIS A 268 3.11 -8.11 -8.08
N CYS A 269 2.80 -7.29 -7.09
CA CYS A 269 2.20 -5.97 -7.32
C CYS A 269 3.10 -5.09 -8.21
N TYR A 270 4.41 -5.09 -7.94
CA TYR A 270 5.40 -4.34 -8.73
C TYR A 270 5.50 -4.86 -10.17
N ASP A 271 5.52 -6.18 -10.35
CA ASP A 271 5.56 -6.81 -11.68
C ASP A 271 4.30 -6.50 -12.49
N GLN A 272 3.13 -6.48 -11.85
CA GLN A 272 1.88 -6.06 -12.49
C GLN A 272 1.95 -4.61 -12.94
N LEU A 273 2.49 -3.71 -12.12
CA LEU A 273 2.73 -2.32 -12.54
C LEU A 273 3.71 -2.24 -13.72
N CYS A 274 4.75 -3.09 -13.76
CA CYS A 274 5.71 -3.15 -14.87
C CYS A 274 5.10 -3.71 -16.16
N ALA A 275 3.98 -4.43 -16.06
CA ALA A 275 3.34 -5.13 -17.17
C ALA A 275 2.17 -4.35 -17.79
N ILE A 276 1.67 -3.29 -17.15
CA ILE A 276 0.50 -2.56 -17.65
C ILE A 276 0.72 -1.96 -19.03
N GLU A 277 -0.40 -1.80 -19.74
CA GLU A 277 -0.45 -1.16 -21.04
C GLU A 277 -1.41 0.05 -21.01
N GLY A 278 -1.61 0.73 -22.13
CA GLY A 278 -2.60 1.81 -22.18
C GLY A 278 -2.10 3.09 -21.52
N SER A 279 -2.73 3.55 -20.44
CA SER A 279 -2.37 4.79 -19.74
C SER A 279 -2.53 4.71 -18.25
N LEU A 280 -1.62 5.35 -17.53
CA LEU A 280 -1.63 5.45 -16.06
C LEU A 280 -2.08 6.85 -15.66
N VAL A 281 -3.04 6.95 -14.75
CA VAL A 281 -3.45 8.20 -14.12
C VAL A 281 -2.98 8.15 -12.67
N THR A 282 -2.34 9.21 -12.19
CA THR A 282 -1.90 9.30 -10.80
C THR A 282 -2.72 10.30 -9.99
N PHE A 283 -3.05 9.95 -8.75
CA PHE A 283 -3.71 10.85 -7.80
C PHE A 283 -3.00 10.81 -6.44
N GLY A 284 -2.65 11.97 -5.89
CA GLY A 284 -2.00 12.04 -4.58
C GLY A 284 -0.62 11.38 -4.54
N PHE A 285 0.02 11.22 -5.70
CA PHE A 285 1.34 10.62 -5.86
C PHE A 285 2.19 11.51 -6.77
N ASN A 286 3.17 12.19 -6.18
CA ASN A 286 3.99 13.20 -6.86
C ASN A 286 5.35 12.68 -7.34
N PHE A 287 5.64 11.37 -7.22
CA PHE A 287 6.95 10.78 -7.57
C PHE A 287 8.11 11.51 -6.90
N GLY A 288 8.13 11.53 -5.56
CA GLY A 288 9.17 12.23 -4.82
C GLY A 288 10.57 11.69 -5.09
N GLU A 289 11.59 12.36 -4.55
CA GLU A 289 13.00 11.99 -4.77
C GLU A 289 13.33 10.53 -4.42
N TYR A 290 12.57 9.92 -3.50
CA TYR A 290 12.74 8.54 -3.05
C TYR A 290 11.80 7.53 -3.72
N ASP A 291 11.09 7.90 -4.79
CA ASP A 291 10.10 7.05 -5.48
C ASP A 291 10.53 6.64 -6.89
N TYR A 292 11.83 6.70 -7.19
CA TYR A 292 12.36 6.38 -8.51
C TYR A 292 12.07 4.93 -8.95
N HIS A 293 11.92 3.99 -8.02
CA HIS A 293 11.56 2.60 -8.32
C HIS A 293 10.19 2.49 -9.02
N ILE A 294 9.27 3.41 -8.73
CA ILE A 294 7.97 3.50 -9.42
C ILE A 294 8.14 4.12 -10.81
N ILE A 295 9.02 5.11 -10.98
CA ILE A 295 9.38 5.63 -12.31
C ILE A 295 10.00 4.52 -13.17
N ASP A 296 10.86 3.68 -12.59
CA ASP A 296 11.45 2.54 -13.27
C ASP A 296 10.41 1.48 -13.66
N ALA A 297 9.42 1.21 -12.80
CA ALA A 297 8.31 0.33 -13.14
C ALA A 297 7.49 0.86 -14.33
N VAL A 298 7.16 2.16 -14.29
CA VAL A 298 6.49 2.86 -15.39
C VAL A 298 7.32 2.82 -16.68
N ASN A 299 8.64 2.96 -16.59
CA ASN A 299 9.54 2.86 -17.74
C ASN A 299 9.59 1.45 -18.32
N LYS A 300 9.57 0.41 -17.48
CA LYS A 300 9.45 -0.99 -17.91
C LYS A 300 8.11 -1.24 -18.61
N ALA A 301 7.01 -0.72 -18.07
CA ALA A 301 5.68 -0.77 -18.70
C ALA A 301 5.65 -0.03 -20.05
N ALA A 302 6.37 1.08 -20.15
CA ALA A 302 6.58 1.83 -21.40
C ALA A 302 7.56 1.16 -22.37
N LYS A 303 8.04 -0.06 -22.04
CA LYS A 303 9.03 -0.84 -22.80
C LYS A 303 10.30 -0.03 -23.09
N MET A 304 10.76 0.73 -22.09
CA MET A 304 11.92 1.62 -22.18
C MET A 304 11.84 2.62 -23.37
N GLY A 305 10.63 3.00 -23.78
CA GLY A 305 10.39 3.92 -24.89
C GLY A 305 10.41 3.28 -26.28
N GLN A 306 10.55 1.95 -26.37
CA GLN A 306 10.53 1.24 -27.65
C GLN A 306 9.21 1.46 -28.41
N LYS A 307 9.27 1.43 -29.74
CA LYS A 307 8.11 1.62 -30.63
C LYS A 307 7.35 0.30 -30.86
N VAL A 308 6.81 -0.26 -29.78
CA VAL A 308 5.95 -1.45 -29.82
C VAL A 308 4.49 -1.08 -29.52
N LYS A 309 3.54 -1.94 -29.91
CA LYS A 309 2.10 -1.72 -29.70
C LYS A 309 1.68 -1.94 -28.24
N ASP A 310 2.27 -2.94 -27.61
CA ASP A 310 1.81 -3.48 -26.33
C ASP A 310 2.66 -2.86 -25.21
N LYS A 311 2.30 -1.63 -24.84
CA LYS A 311 3.05 -0.81 -23.86
C LYS A 311 2.18 0.23 -23.17
N LEU A 312 2.72 0.79 -22.09
CA LEU A 312 2.23 2.02 -21.50
C LEU A 312 2.56 3.23 -22.38
N TRP A 313 1.53 3.94 -22.83
CA TRP A 313 1.67 5.05 -23.79
C TRP A 313 1.89 6.40 -23.11
N SER A 314 1.22 6.61 -21.99
CA SER A 314 1.23 7.89 -21.30
C SER A 314 0.92 7.76 -19.81
N VAL A 315 1.46 8.69 -19.05
CA VAL A 315 1.19 8.90 -17.64
C VAL A 315 0.60 10.29 -17.46
N TYR A 316 -0.55 10.35 -16.79
CA TYR A 316 -1.21 11.58 -16.40
C TYR A 316 -0.97 11.82 -14.92
N ILE A 317 -0.23 12.89 -14.59
CA ILE A 317 0.20 13.14 -13.21
C ILE A 317 -0.65 14.24 -12.59
N GLY A 318 -1.36 13.92 -11.52
CA GLY A 318 -2.18 14.89 -10.80
C GLY A 318 -1.33 15.85 -9.99
N VAL A 319 -1.38 17.14 -10.30
CA VAL A 319 -0.69 18.20 -9.54
C VAL A 319 -1.68 19.02 -8.73
N TYR A 320 -1.25 19.54 -7.58
CA TYR A 320 -2.10 20.27 -6.62
C TYR A 320 -1.70 21.74 -6.43
N SER A 321 -0.45 22.10 -6.74
CA SER A 321 0.09 23.47 -6.70
C SER A 321 0.98 23.75 -7.91
N ASP A 322 1.35 25.02 -8.09
CA ASP A 322 2.32 25.42 -9.13
C ASP A 322 3.72 24.84 -8.83
N GLU A 323 4.14 24.70 -7.56
CA GLU A 323 5.42 24.05 -7.24
C GLU A 323 5.41 22.56 -7.63
N ASN A 324 4.28 21.87 -7.46
CA ASN A 324 4.15 20.49 -7.93
C ASN A 324 4.26 20.42 -9.47
N LEU A 325 3.69 21.39 -10.19
CA LEU A 325 3.79 21.44 -11.64
C LEU A 325 5.23 21.67 -12.09
N GLU A 326 5.95 22.60 -11.46
CA GLU A 326 7.38 22.84 -11.72
C GLU A 326 8.20 21.56 -11.51
N TYR A 327 8.04 20.91 -10.35
CA TYR A 327 8.72 19.66 -10.05
C TYR A 327 8.44 18.55 -11.08
N ILE A 328 7.17 18.33 -11.44
CA ILE A 328 6.82 17.32 -12.45
C ILE A 328 7.42 17.66 -13.82
N ASN A 329 7.50 18.94 -14.17
CA ASN A 329 8.15 19.38 -15.39
C ASN A 329 9.66 19.14 -15.40
N GLU A 330 10.33 19.20 -14.23
CA GLU A 330 11.74 18.87 -14.08
C GLU A 330 12.01 17.37 -14.21
N ILE A 331 11.14 16.51 -13.66
CA ILE A 331 11.36 15.07 -13.66
C ILE A 331 10.79 14.34 -14.89
N LYS A 332 10.02 15.01 -15.75
CA LYS A 332 9.34 14.36 -16.89
C LYS A 332 10.29 13.58 -17.81
N ASP A 333 11.53 14.02 -17.98
CA ASP A 333 12.51 13.38 -18.87
C ASP A 333 13.07 12.06 -18.31
N LYS A 334 12.83 11.79 -17.02
CA LYS A 334 13.09 10.49 -16.40
C LYS A 334 12.12 9.42 -16.91
N PHE A 335 10.96 9.79 -17.42
CA PHE A 335 9.96 8.88 -17.97
C PHE A 335 10.24 8.56 -19.44
N LYS A 336 10.04 7.30 -19.83
CA LYS A 336 10.19 6.80 -21.21
C LYS A 336 8.86 6.70 -21.96
N CYS A 337 7.82 7.33 -21.42
CA CYS A 337 6.50 7.52 -22.03
C CYS A 337 6.09 8.99 -21.95
N LYS A 338 4.98 9.35 -22.62
CA LYS A 338 4.47 10.72 -22.57
C LYS A 338 3.95 11.05 -21.17
N VAL A 339 4.49 12.09 -20.54
CA VAL A 339 3.98 12.63 -19.27
C VAL A 339 3.03 13.79 -19.56
N THR A 340 1.92 13.88 -18.84
CA THR A 340 0.95 14.98 -18.97
C THR A 340 0.42 15.36 -17.58
N PRO A 341 0.86 16.49 -17.02
CA PRO A 341 0.29 17.02 -15.79
C PRO A 341 -1.19 17.41 -15.96
N TYR A 342 -2.00 17.25 -14.92
CA TYR A 342 -3.39 17.68 -14.88
C TYR A 342 -3.77 18.26 -13.51
N ASN A 343 -4.80 19.10 -13.46
CA ASN A 343 -5.24 19.73 -12.21
C ASN A 343 -6.01 18.73 -11.33
N ALA A 344 -5.33 18.14 -10.35
CA ALA A 344 -5.89 17.10 -9.49
C ALA A 344 -7.02 17.60 -8.57
N ARG A 345 -7.05 18.90 -8.27
CA ARG A 345 -8.11 19.53 -7.44
C ARG A 345 -9.50 19.36 -8.06
N THR A 346 -9.58 19.14 -9.37
CA THR A 346 -10.84 18.95 -10.11
C THR A 346 -11.39 17.53 -10.05
N ALA A 347 -10.66 16.56 -9.49
CA ALA A 347 -11.13 15.17 -9.41
C ALA A 347 -12.24 14.97 -8.37
N ASN A 348 -12.28 15.82 -7.33
CA ASN A 348 -13.26 15.82 -6.24
C ASN A 348 -13.64 14.41 -5.73
N ILE A 349 -12.64 13.58 -5.44
CA ILE A 349 -12.86 12.16 -5.15
C ILE A 349 -13.64 11.91 -3.86
N TRP A 350 -13.61 12.86 -2.91
CA TRP A 350 -14.28 12.77 -1.61
C TRP A 350 -15.52 13.65 -1.48
N ASN A 351 -15.96 14.30 -2.56
CA ASN A 351 -17.05 15.29 -2.51
C ASN A 351 -16.86 16.38 -1.44
N ASN A 352 -15.62 16.86 -1.28
CA ASN A 352 -15.35 17.94 -0.36
C ASN A 352 -15.90 19.23 -0.99
N LYS A 353 -16.84 19.88 -0.28
CA LYS A 353 -17.45 21.14 -0.71
C LYS A 353 -16.46 22.30 -0.68
#